data_AF-A0A377NGM3-F1
#
_entry.id   AF-A0A377NGM3-F1
#
_cell.length_a   1.000
_cell.length_b   1.000
_cell.length_c   1.000
_cell.angle_alpha   90.00
_cell.angle_beta   90.00
_cell.angle_gamma   90.00
#
_symmetry.space_group_name_H-M   'P 1'
#
loop_
_entity.id
_entity.type
_entity.pdbx_description
1 polymer ?
#
loop_
_entity_poly.entity_id
_entity_poly.type
_entity_poly.pdbx_seq_one_letter_code
_entity_poly.pdbx_strand_id
1 'polypeptide(L)' 'MTHIAQETGLSREQLYRSFSQNGNPTLKTTLAVLKALGLSLSLKHPS' A
#
# COMPACT_ATOMS: atom_id res chain seq x y z
N MET A 1 -10.54 -3.15 0.36
CA MET A 1 -9.93 -2.21 1.34
C MET A 1 -10.21 -2.56 2.81
N THR A 2 -11.35 -3.15 3.19
CA THR A 2 -11.61 -3.52 4.61
C THR A 2 -10.57 -4.46 5.22
N HIS A 3 -10.24 -5.57 4.56
CA HIS A 3 -9.22 -6.51 5.03
C HIS A 3 -7.83 -5.85 5.15
N ILE A 4 -7.44 -5.06 4.13
CA ILE A 4 -6.17 -4.32 4.12
C ILE A 4 -6.13 -3.31 5.28
N ALA A 5 -7.22 -2.61 5.57
CA ALA A 5 -7.30 -1.69 6.71
C ALA A 5 -7.06 -2.41 8.05
N GLN A 6 -7.64 -3.60 8.21
CA GLN A 6 -7.45 -4.43 9.42
C GLN A 6 -6.00 -4.90 9.55
N GLU A 7 -5.43 -5.46 8.49
CA GLU A 7 -4.05 -5.98 8.46
C GLU A 7 -2.99 -4.88 8.63
N THR A 8 -3.21 -3.71 8.03
CA THR A 8 -2.22 -2.61 8.03
C THR A 8 -2.40 -1.63 9.19
N GLY A 9 -3.54 -1.68 9.89
CA GLY A 9 -3.92 -0.69 10.90
C GLY A 9 -4.26 0.70 10.33
N LEU A 10 -4.35 0.84 9.00
CA LEU A 10 -4.69 2.09 8.34
C LEU A 10 -6.21 2.24 8.23
N SER A 11 -6.71 3.47 8.32
CA SER A 11 -8.13 3.71 8.08
C SER A 11 -8.47 3.44 6.60
N ARG A 12 -9.71 2.99 6.34
CA ARG A 12 -10.19 2.82 4.96
C ARG A 12 -10.10 4.13 4.17
N GLU A 13 -10.42 5.26 4.79
CA GLU A 13 -10.32 6.58 4.17
C GLU A 13 -8.89 6.93 3.77
N GLN A 14 -7.91 6.65 4.65
CA GLN A 14 -6.49 6.85 4.33
C GLN A 14 -6.08 5.98 3.15
N LEU A 15 -6.48 4.70 3.13
CA LEU A 15 -6.21 3.81 2.00
C LEU A 15 -6.80 4.35 0.69
N TYR A 16 -8.06 4.78 0.70
CA TYR A 16 -8.70 5.36 -0.48
C TYR A 16 -8.02 6.65 -0.95
N ARG A 17 -7.65 7.54 -0.02
CA ARG A 17 -6.96 8.80 -0.35
C ARG A 17 -5.57 8.53 -0.91
N SER A 18 -4.79 7.69 -0.23
CA SER A 18 -3.41 7.36 -0.59
C SER A 18 -3.29 6.62 -1.92
N PHE A 19 -4.22 5.74 -2.26
CA PHE A 19 -4.20 4.98 -3.52
C PHE A 19 -5.28 5.42 -4.53
N SER A 20 -5.78 6.65 -4.41
CA SER A 20 -6.62 7.28 -5.43
C SER A 20 -5.79 7.69 -6.66
N GLN A 21 -6.46 8.11 -7.74
CA GLN A 21 -5.81 8.60 -8.96
C GLN A 21 -4.80 9.74 -8.69
N ASN A 22 -5.09 10.61 -7.74
CA ASN A 22 -4.21 11.73 -7.33
C ASN A 22 -3.55 11.47 -5.97
N GLY A 23 -3.56 10.22 -5.52
CA GLY A 23 -2.98 9.82 -4.24
C GLY A 23 -1.46 9.88 -4.25
N ASN A 24 -0.88 10.07 -3.08
CA ASN A 24 0.57 10.05 -2.89
C ASN A 24 0.90 9.19 -1.66
N PRO A 25 0.92 7.85 -1.79
CA PRO A 25 1.24 6.97 -0.69
C PRO A 25 2.73 7.09 -0.37
N THR A 26 3.09 7.13 0.92
CA THR A 26 4.49 7.00 1.31
C THR A 26 4.99 5.59 0.98
N LEU A 27 6.31 5.41 0.81
CA LEU A 27 6.89 4.07 0.62
C LEU A 27 6.49 3.10 1.75
N LYS A 28 6.43 3.57 3.00
CA LYS A 28 5.97 2.77 4.15
C LYS A 28 4.53 2.27 3.95
N THR A 29 3.63 3.15 3.53
CA THR A 29 2.23 2.80 3.23
C THR A 29 2.15 1.76 2.12
N THR A 30 2.90 1.96 1.04
CA THR A 30 2.95 1.03 -0.10
C THR A 30 3.44 -0.35 0.33
N LEU A 31 4.53 -0.43 1.08
CA LEU A 31 5.08 -1.71 1.56
C LEU A 31 4.12 -2.43 2.51
N ALA A 32 3.44 -1.70 3.40
CA ALA A 32 2.44 -2.28 4.30
C ALA A 32 1.28 -2.92 3.52
N VAL A 33 0.78 -2.23 2.48
CA VAL A 33 -0.29 -2.74 1.63
C VAL A 33 0.17 -3.94 0.79
N LEU A 34 1.38 -3.89 0.21
CA LEU A 34 1.94 -5.04 -0.51
C LEU A 34 2.02 -6.28 0.39
N LYS A 35 2.51 -6.11 1.63
CA LYS A 35 2.56 -7.20 2.62
C LYS A 35 1.18 -7.76 2.94
N ALA A 36 0.17 -6.91 3.16
CA ALA A 36 -1.20 -7.34 3.42
C ALA A 36 -1.87 -8.06 2.23
N LEU A 37 -1.32 -7.89 1.01
CA LEU A 37 -1.72 -8.61 -0.19
C LEU A 37 -0.88 -9.88 -0.45
N GLY A 38 0.07 -10.20 0.42
CA GLY A 38 1.00 -11.32 0.19
C GLY A 38 2.04 -11.06 -0.90
N LEU A 39 2.31 -9.78 -1.22
CA LEU A 39 3.25 -9.36 -2.24
C LEU A 39 4.55 -8.82 -1.63
N SER A 40 5.63 -8.84 -2.41
CA SER A 40 6.92 -8.24 -2.08
C SER A 40 7.39 -7.30 -3.20
N LEU A 41 8.05 -6.22 -2.81
CA LEU A 41 8.68 -5.30 -3.75
C LEU A 41 10.11 -5.78 -4.05
N SER A 42 10.45 -5.94 -5.33
CA SER A 42 11.80 -6.23 -5.79
C SER A 42 12.27 -5.13 -6.73
N LEU A 43 13.45 -4.58 -6.47
CA LEU A 43 14.10 -3.62 -7.35
C LEU A 43 14.89 -4.39 -8.41
N LYS A 44 14.65 -4.07 -9.68
CA LYS A 44 15.46 -4.56 -10.79
C LYS A 44 16.28 -3.41 -11.34
N HIS A 45 17.57 -3.62 -11.51
CA HIS A 45 18.38 -2.75 -12.35
C HIS A 45 18.09 -3.11 -13.82
N PRO A 46 17.58 -2.19 -14.64
CA PRO A 46 17.46 -2.45 -16.06
C PRO A 46 18.87 -2.41 -16.65
N SER A 47 19.45 -3.58 -16.92
CA SER A 47 20.59 -3.78 -17.82
C SER A 47 20.11 -3.86 -19.25
#